data_AF-A0A7J6XLN7-F1
#
_entry.id   AF-A0A7J6XLN7-F1
#
_cell.length_a   1.000
_cell.length_b   1.000
_cell.length_c   1.000
_cell.angle_alpha   90.00
_cell.angle_beta   90.00
_cell.angle_gamma   90.00
#
_symmetry.space_group_name_H-M   'P 1'
#
loop_
_entity.id
_entity.type
_entity.pdbx_description
1 polymer ?
#
loop_
_entity_poly.entity_id
_entity_poly.type
_entity_poly.pdbx_seq_one_letter_code
_entity_poly.pdbx_strand_id
1 'polypeptide(L)'
;MQVWGLVGRSPLPPSSSGKAREGSGRIPTADAHLLRKAGIIEDALSTITGGWIIPFSVVEEKTTGLRRRRTAWPRDKNRDVPYEANGPPLHISHYLPPVMAEAASCLDLKASFFQVYLPRETRHHFRCRVEDGTLVELTRPPMGYKAGPEILRIIITSAIAGVTTVVRPLWAAPTLVRIDVWIDNIRIAGSKTDVTLCEAQVLRNADSCHATIGRNANRALRSTPSCGCSLIILTGRYF
;
A
#
# COMPACT_ATOMS: atom_id res chain seq x y z
N MET A 1 1.00 12.27 -11.62
CA MET A 1 -0.39 11.82 -11.92
C MET A 1 -0.93 11.14 -10.66
N GLN A 2 -2.16 11.39 -10.21
CA GLN A 2 -2.67 10.69 -9.02
C GLN A 2 -2.91 9.21 -9.36
N VAL A 3 -2.47 8.31 -8.47
CA VAL A 3 -2.51 6.84 -8.64
C VAL A 3 -3.89 6.33 -9.07
N TRP A 4 -4.95 6.98 -8.61
CA TRP A 4 -6.33 6.63 -8.93
C TRP A 4 -6.76 6.94 -10.36
N GLY A 5 -6.12 7.91 -11.02
CA GLY A 5 -6.40 8.24 -12.42
C GLY A 5 -5.92 7.15 -13.40
N LEU A 6 -5.08 6.23 -12.93
CA LEU A 6 -4.57 5.09 -13.71
C LEU A 6 -5.50 3.87 -13.64
N VAL A 7 -6.38 3.82 -12.64
CA VAL A 7 -7.32 2.71 -12.40
C VAL A 7 -8.61 2.94 -13.18
N GLY A 8 -9.09 1.93 -13.91
CA GLY A 8 -10.34 2.01 -14.69
C GLY A 8 -11.64 1.83 -13.89
N ARG A 9 -11.56 1.49 -12.59
CA ARG A 9 -12.71 1.22 -11.69
C ARG A 9 -12.44 1.75 -10.27
N SER A 10 -13.51 2.08 -9.54
CA SER A 10 -13.38 2.45 -8.11
C SER A 10 -12.91 1.24 -7.29
N PRO A 11 -11.87 1.37 -6.46
CA PRO A 11 -11.28 0.26 -5.71
C PRO A 11 -11.91 0.08 -4.32
N LEU A 12 -12.86 0.93 -3.94
CA LEU A 12 -13.54 0.80 -2.66
C LEU A 12 -14.88 0.08 -2.85
N PRO A 13 -15.20 -0.87 -1.94
CA PRO A 13 -16.49 -1.53 -1.99
C PRO A 13 -17.62 -0.50 -1.83
N PRO A 14 -18.79 -0.73 -2.45
CA PRO A 14 -19.94 0.13 -2.27
C PRO A 14 -20.26 0.29 -0.77
N SER A 15 -20.61 1.51 -0.38
CA SER A 15 -20.89 1.84 1.02
C SER A 15 -22.05 1.00 1.54
N SER A 16 -21.90 0.39 2.72
CA SER A 16 -23.02 -0.27 3.39
C SER A 16 -23.98 0.77 3.94
N SER A 17 -25.29 0.57 3.74
CA SER A 17 -26.36 1.52 4.10
C SER A 17 -26.65 1.62 5.60
N GLY A 18 -25.88 0.92 6.44
CA GLY A 18 -26.04 0.95 7.90
C GLY A 18 -25.58 2.28 8.47
N LYS A 19 -26.38 2.88 9.36
CA LYS A 19 -25.94 4.00 10.19
C LYS A 19 -24.81 3.52 11.12
N ALA A 20 -23.56 3.67 10.68
CA ALA A 20 -22.39 3.37 11.48
C ALA A 20 -22.47 4.21 12.78
N ARG A 21 -22.42 3.53 13.94
CA ARG A 21 -22.46 4.21 15.24
C ARG A 21 -21.20 5.03 15.42
N GLU A 22 -21.35 6.28 15.86
CA GLU A 22 -20.22 7.16 16.14
C GLU A 22 -19.34 6.56 17.24
N GLY A 23 -18.04 6.41 16.97
CA GLY A 23 -17.06 5.92 17.94
C GLY A 23 -16.80 6.93 19.06
N SER A 24 -16.57 6.45 20.28
CA SER A 24 -16.28 7.31 21.44
C SER A 24 -14.86 7.91 21.46
N GLY A 25 -13.94 7.36 20.67
CA GLY A 25 -12.54 7.80 20.63
C GLY A 25 -12.37 9.18 20.02
N ARG A 26 -11.56 10.03 20.68
CA ARG A 26 -11.25 11.39 20.23
C ARG A 26 -9.75 11.60 20.00
N ILE A 27 -9.42 12.49 19.09
CA ILE A 27 -8.05 12.97 18.88
C ILE A 27 -7.83 14.19 19.79
N PRO A 28 -6.82 14.19 20.69
CA PRO A 28 -6.43 15.38 21.42
C PRO A 28 -6.09 16.55 20.50
N THR A 29 -6.53 17.75 20.85
CA THR A 29 -6.42 18.94 19.99
C THR A 29 -4.97 19.24 19.57
N ALA A 30 -4.02 19.09 20.50
CA ALA A 30 -2.59 19.27 20.22
C ALA A 30 -2.07 18.29 19.15
N ASP A 31 -2.53 17.04 19.21
CA ASP A 31 -2.14 16.03 18.23
C ASP A 31 -2.84 16.23 16.89
N ALA A 32 -4.10 16.69 16.89
CA ALA A 32 -4.83 17.01 15.67
C ALA A 32 -4.09 18.07 14.85
N HIS A 33 -3.52 19.09 15.50
CA HIS A 33 -2.69 20.09 14.84
C HIS A 33 -1.47 19.46 14.13
N LEU A 34 -0.76 18.54 14.80
CA LEU A 34 0.39 17.83 14.22
C LEU A 34 -0.03 16.95 13.03
N LEU A 35 -1.15 16.24 13.14
CA LEU A 35 -1.66 15.37 12.08
C LEU A 35 -2.11 16.16 10.85
N ARG A 36 -2.70 17.34 11.03
CA ARG A 36 -3.04 18.26 9.92
C ARG A 36 -1.78 18.74 9.20
N LYS A 37 -0.76 19.16 9.96
CA LYS A 37 0.52 19.60 9.40
C LYS A 37 1.22 18.48 8.61
N ALA A 38 1.04 17.22 9.02
CA ALA A 38 1.54 16.04 8.31
C ALA A 38 0.62 15.58 7.14
N GLY A 39 -0.50 16.28 6.91
CA GLY A 39 -1.50 15.94 5.91
C GLY A 39 -2.12 14.56 6.11
N ILE A 40 -2.20 14.06 7.35
CA ILE A 40 -2.80 12.75 7.69
C ILE A 40 -4.30 12.89 7.90
N ILE A 41 -4.74 14.03 8.42
CA ILE A 41 -6.15 14.38 8.59
C ILE A 41 -6.46 15.73 7.94
N GLU A 42 -7.68 15.86 7.47
CA GLU A 42 -8.27 17.11 6.97
C GLU A 42 -9.66 17.33 7.61
N ASP A 43 -10.15 18.57 7.57
CA ASP A 43 -11.53 18.86 7.96
C ASP A 43 -12.51 18.17 7.03
N ALA A 44 -13.54 17.55 7.61
CA ALA A 44 -14.60 16.94 6.83
C ALA A 44 -15.46 18.05 6.18
N LEU A 45 -15.49 18.05 4.84
CA LEU A 45 -16.28 19.04 4.06
C LEU A 45 -17.79 18.74 4.04
N SER A 46 -18.19 17.53 4.41
CA SER A 46 -19.58 17.07 4.42
C SER A 46 -19.94 16.48 5.78
N THR A 47 -21.17 16.67 6.23
CA THR A 47 -21.70 16.08 7.46
C THR A 47 -22.11 14.60 7.28
N ILE A 48 -22.22 14.12 6.05
CA ILE A 48 -22.59 12.72 5.75
C ILE A 48 -21.37 11.81 5.97
N THR A 49 -21.43 10.99 7.03
CA THR A 49 -20.36 10.07 7.41
C THR A 49 -20.73 8.62 7.06
N GLY A 50 -19.90 7.96 6.26
CA GLY A 50 -20.06 6.57 5.81
C GLY A 50 -19.26 5.55 6.60
N GLY A 51 -18.54 6.01 7.65
CA GLY A 51 -17.81 5.13 8.55
C GLY A 51 -17.01 5.89 9.60
N TRP A 52 -16.88 5.24 10.76
CA TRP A 52 -16.14 5.76 11.91
C TRP A 52 -14.88 4.92 12.17
N ILE A 53 -13.83 5.61 12.62
CA ILE A 53 -12.59 5.00 13.09
C ILE A 53 -12.39 5.36 14.57
N ILE A 54 -11.70 4.50 15.29
CA ILE A 54 -11.30 4.76 16.67
C ILE A 54 -9.84 5.22 16.66
N PRO A 55 -9.54 6.51 16.90
CA PRO A 55 -8.15 6.98 16.96
C PRO A 55 -7.48 6.49 18.24
N PHE A 56 -6.23 6.02 18.15
CA PHE A 56 -5.43 5.66 19.32
C PHE A 56 -3.94 5.92 19.10
N SER A 57 -3.20 5.99 20.19
CA SER A 57 -1.74 6.18 20.17
C SER A 57 -1.05 4.90 20.62
N VAL A 58 -0.01 4.52 19.89
CA VAL A 58 0.91 3.45 20.27
C VAL A 58 2.20 4.11 20.71
N VAL A 59 2.78 3.63 21.80
CA VAL A 59 4.15 3.99 22.18
C VAL A 59 5.04 2.83 21.74
N GLU A 60 5.89 3.08 20.76
CA GLU A 60 6.89 2.15 20.28
C GLU A 60 8.18 2.37 21.08
N GLU A 61 8.76 1.31 21.63
CA GLU A 61 10.13 1.37 22.14
C GLU A 61 11.10 1.25 20.96
N LYS A 62 12.06 2.17 20.86
CA LYS A 62 13.15 2.12 19.88
C LYS A 62 14.49 2.24 20.58
N THR A 63 15.55 1.81 19.89
CA THR A 63 16.95 1.96 20.33
C THR A 63 17.34 3.42 20.64
N THR A 64 16.64 4.40 20.06
CA THR A 64 16.83 5.84 20.30
C THR A 64 15.88 6.42 21.35
N GLY A 65 15.14 5.58 22.09
CA GLY A 65 14.12 5.97 23.06
C GLY A 65 12.67 5.68 22.64
N LEU A 66 11.73 6.08 23.49
CA LEU A 66 10.29 5.89 23.26
C LEU A 66 9.78 6.81 22.14
N ARG A 67 9.08 6.24 21.17
CA ARG A 67 8.46 6.96 20.06
C ARG A 67 6.95 6.76 20.09
N ARG A 68 6.21 7.84 20.29
CA ARG A 68 4.75 7.81 20.12
C ARG A 68 4.38 7.84 18.64
N ARG A 69 3.57 6.87 18.19
CA ARG A 69 3.00 6.79 16.84
C ARG A 69 1.48 6.77 16.93
N ARG A 70 0.83 7.62 16.13
CA ARG A 70 -0.62 7.60 16.01
C ARG A 70 -1.07 6.57 14.98
N THR A 71 -2.16 5.87 15.28
CA THR A 71 -2.85 4.99 14.34
C THR A 71 -4.36 5.05 14.59
N ALA A 72 -5.14 4.44 13.72
CA ALA A 72 -6.58 4.36 13.85
C ALA A 72 -7.01 2.91 13.75
N TRP A 73 -7.95 2.50 14.59
CA TRP A 73 -8.57 1.18 14.51
C TRP A 73 -9.82 1.29 13.64
N PRO A 74 -9.83 0.67 12.44
CA PRO A 74 -11.03 0.64 11.60
C PRO A 74 -12.00 -0.47 12.03
N ARG A 75 -12.11 -0.80 13.34
CA ARG A 75 -12.88 -1.95 13.85
C ARG A 75 -14.31 -1.97 13.32
N ASP A 76 -15.01 -0.85 13.50
CA ASP A 76 -16.42 -0.75 13.15
C ASP A 76 -16.61 -0.84 11.64
N LYS A 77 -15.77 -0.14 10.87
CA LYS A 77 -15.78 -0.27 9.41
C LYS A 77 -15.46 -1.70 8.95
N ASN A 78 -14.49 -2.38 9.57
CA ASN A 78 -14.14 -3.76 9.25
C ASN A 78 -15.26 -4.77 9.59
N ARG A 79 -16.18 -4.43 10.51
CA ARG A 79 -17.38 -5.22 10.81
C ARG A 79 -18.43 -5.04 9.72
N ASP A 80 -18.61 -3.81 9.24
CA ASP A 80 -19.71 -3.43 8.34
C ASP A 80 -19.39 -3.62 6.85
N VAL A 81 -18.14 -3.98 6.52
CA VAL A 81 -17.69 -4.28 5.16
C VAL A 81 -17.90 -5.78 4.90
N PRO A 82 -18.77 -6.18 3.95
CA PRO A 82 -19.06 -7.59 3.64
C PRO A 82 -17.95 -8.27 2.81
N TYR A 83 -16.72 -7.75 2.89
CA TYR A 83 -15.58 -8.19 2.10
C TYR A 83 -14.52 -8.81 3.01
N GLU A 84 -14.08 -10.02 2.65
CA GLU A 84 -12.92 -10.69 3.23
C GLU A 84 -11.81 -10.73 2.18
N ALA A 85 -10.58 -10.39 2.58
CA ALA A 85 -9.44 -10.47 1.69
C ALA A 85 -9.18 -11.94 1.32
N ASN A 86 -8.97 -12.22 0.03
CA ASN A 86 -8.70 -13.58 -0.44
C ASN A 86 -7.34 -14.11 0.08
N GLY A 87 -7.38 -15.08 1.02
CA GLY A 87 -6.51 -16.27 1.03
C GLY A 87 -5.44 -16.42 2.13
N PRO A 88 -5.29 -17.63 2.73
CA PRO A 88 -3.99 -18.14 3.16
C PRO A 88 -3.16 -18.68 1.95
N PRO A 89 -1.81 -18.67 2.02
CA PRO A 89 -0.96 -19.10 0.92
C PRO A 89 -0.91 -20.64 0.82
N LEU A 90 -1.79 -21.23 0.00
CA LEU A 90 -1.91 -22.69 -0.11
C LEU A 90 -1.21 -23.30 -1.35
N HIS A 91 -0.53 -22.50 -2.19
CA HIS A 91 -0.03 -22.98 -3.49
C HIS A 91 1.44 -22.65 -3.74
N ILE A 92 2.35 -23.38 -3.09
CA ILE A 92 3.81 -23.29 -3.28
C ILE A 92 4.24 -23.52 -4.74
N SER A 93 3.51 -24.38 -5.47
CA SER A 93 3.79 -24.72 -6.86
C SER A 93 3.71 -23.53 -7.82
N HIS A 94 2.89 -22.53 -7.52
CA HIS A 94 2.77 -21.32 -8.35
C HIS A 94 3.98 -20.38 -8.21
N TYR A 95 4.79 -20.53 -7.16
CA TYR A 95 5.96 -19.69 -6.91
C TYR A 95 7.29 -20.32 -7.37
N LEU A 96 7.30 -21.60 -7.77
CA LEU A 96 8.50 -22.29 -8.24
C LEU A 96 8.99 -21.82 -9.62
N PRO A 97 8.14 -21.51 -10.63
CA PRO A 97 8.64 -21.08 -11.93
C PRO A 97 9.47 -19.78 -11.90
N PRO A 98 9.12 -18.73 -11.13
CA PRO A 98 9.96 -17.55 -10.94
C PRO A 98 11.33 -17.84 -10.30
N VAL A 99 11.43 -18.88 -9.47
CA VAL A 99 12.71 -19.31 -8.85
C VAL A 99 13.66 -19.88 -9.89
N MET A 100 13.16 -20.38 -11.02
CA MET A 100 13.96 -20.98 -12.09
C MET A 100 14.31 -20.00 -13.22
N ALA A 101 13.92 -18.71 -13.11
CA ALA A 101 14.22 -17.70 -14.12
C ALA A 101 15.69 -17.26 -14.07
N GLU A 102 16.25 -16.84 -15.22
CA GLU A 102 17.65 -16.39 -15.33
C GLU A 102 17.97 -15.26 -14.34
N ALA A 103 17.04 -14.31 -14.18
CA ALA A 103 17.15 -13.21 -13.24
C ALA A 103 15.81 -12.93 -12.54
N ALA A 104 15.89 -12.40 -11.32
CA ALA A 104 14.75 -11.91 -10.58
C ALA A 104 15.05 -10.59 -9.83
N SER A 105 14.06 -9.72 -9.70
CA SER A 105 14.11 -8.48 -8.93
C SER A 105 12.92 -8.40 -7.97
N CYS A 106 13.15 -7.93 -6.75
CA CYS A 106 12.11 -7.76 -5.73
C CYS A 106 12.17 -6.33 -5.19
N LEU A 107 11.07 -5.59 -5.34
CA LEU A 107 10.93 -4.19 -4.96
C LEU A 107 9.86 -4.08 -3.87
N ASP A 108 10.16 -3.36 -2.79
CA ASP A 108 9.25 -3.13 -1.67
C ASP A 108 8.74 -1.69 -1.66
N LEU A 109 7.44 -1.47 -1.46
CA LEU A 109 6.88 -0.13 -1.32
C LEU A 109 6.93 0.32 0.14
N LYS A 110 7.90 1.20 0.45
CA LYS A 110 8.21 1.60 1.82
C LYS A 110 7.02 2.26 2.52
N ALA A 111 6.55 1.73 3.65
CA ALA A 111 5.41 2.31 4.38
C ALA A 111 4.18 2.53 3.46
N SER A 112 3.92 1.56 2.58
CA SER A 112 2.90 1.52 1.53
C SER A 112 1.57 2.22 1.87
N PHE A 113 0.96 1.92 3.01
CA PHE A 113 -0.29 2.54 3.47
C PHE A 113 -0.24 4.06 3.70
N PHE A 114 0.93 4.62 4.00
CA PHE A 114 1.11 6.05 4.28
C PHE A 114 1.45 6.87 3.02
N GLN A 115 1.82 6.22 1.92
CA GLN A 115 2.20 6.91 0.68
C GLN A 115 0.99 7.23 -0.20
N VAL A 116 -0.14 6.56 0.03
CA VAL A 116 -1.29 6.62 -0.87
C VAL A 116 -2.39 7.46 -0.25
N TYR A 117 -2.73 8.56 -0.92
CA TYR A 117 -3.90 9.35 -0.57
C TYR A 117 -5.19 8.64 -0.96
N LEU A 118 -6.22 8.73 -0.12
CA LEU A 118 -7.57 8.35 -0.47
C LEU A 118 -8.21 9.42 -1.39
N PRO A 119 -9.00 9.01 -2.40
CA PRO A 119 -9.87 9.93 -3.16
C PRO A 119 -10.74 10.73 -2.19
N ARG A 120 -10.93 12.03 -2.43
CA ARG A 120 -11.68 12.90 -1.51
C ARG A 120 -13.10 12.39 -1.27
N GLU A 121 -13.69 11.86 -2.33
CA GLU A 121 -15.06 11.32 -2.37
C GLU A 121 -15.21 10.11 -1.46
N THR A 122 -14.13 9.48 -0.99
CA THR A 122 -14.19 8.25 -0.20
C THR A 122 -13.66 8.42 1.23
N ARG A 123 -13.06 9.57 1.56
CA ARG A 123 -12.55 9.86 2.91
C ARG A 123 -13.64 9.87 3.97
N HIS A 124 -14.88 10.13 3.57
CA HIS A 124 -16.05 10.10 4.46
C HIS A 124 -16.32 8.73 5.13
N HIS A 125 -15.66 7.66 4.68
CA HIS A 125 -15.69 6.34 5.32
C HIS A 125 -14.74 6.21 6.52
N PHE A 126 -13.82 7.16 6.71
CA PHE A 126 -12.76 7.10 7.71
C PHE A 126 -12.71 8.37 8.54
N ARG A 127 -13.76 8.59 9.33
CA ARG A 127 -13.92 9.80 10.14
C ARG A 127 -13.80 9.54 11.62
N CYS A 128 -13.32 10.56 12.33
CA CYS A 128 -13.34 10.62 13.78
C CYS A 128 -13.46 12.09 14.21
N ARG A 129 -13.58 12.31 15.53
CA ARG A 129 -13.65 13.66 16.07
C ARG A 129 -12.42 14.01 16.88
N VAL A 130 -12.11 15.29 16.87
CA VAL A 130 -11.16 15.92 17.79
C VAL A 130 -11.87 16.16 19.14
N GLU A 131 -11.11 16.33 20.22
CA GLU A 131 -11.63 16.65 21.56
C GLU A 131 -12.50 17.90 21.56
N ASP A 132 -12.16 18.92 20.75
CA ASP A 132 -12.97 20.13 20.56
C ASP A 132 -14.28 19.92 19.78
N GLY A 133 -14.55 18.68 19.34
CA GLY A 133 -15.76 18.30 18.62
C GLY A 133 -15.65 18.38 17.10
N THR A 134 -14.55 18.90 16.56
CA THR A 134 -14.31 19.03 15.11
C THR A 134 -14.31 17.66 14.43
N LEU A 135 -15.05 17.55 13.33
CA LEU A 135 -15.09 16.35 12.50
C LEU A 135 -13.94 16.35 11.49
N VAL A 136 -13.11 15.32 11.54
CA VAL A 136 -11.95 15.16 10.66
C VAL A 136 -12.00 13.83 9.93
N GLU A 137 -11.39 13.78 8.75
CA GLU A 137 -11.29 12.59 7.92
C GLU A 137 -9.84 12.24 7.62
N LEU A 138 -9.55 10.93 7.54
CA LEU A 138 -8.23 10.46 7.13
C LEU A 138 -8.01 10.73 5.65
N THR A 139 -6.83 11.24 5.32
CA THR A 139 -6.40 11.46 3.94
C THR A 139 -5.78 10.20 3.31
N ARG A 140 -5.48 9.17 4.11
CA ARG A 140 -4.76 7.95 3.74
C ARG A 140 -5.43 6.72 4.38
N PRO A 141 -5.33 5.51 3.80
CA PRO A 141 -5.93 4.31 4.39
C PRO A 141 -5.38 4.04 5.81
N PRO A 142 -6.25 3.75 6.81
CA PRO A 142 -5.78 3.36 8.13
C PRO A 142 -5.14 1.98 8.10
N MET A 143 -4.08 1.81 8.89
CA MET A 143 -3.46 0.52 9.11
C MET A 143 -4.46 -0.45 9.74
N GLY A 144 -4.53 -1.69 9.24
CA GLY A 144 -5.47 -2.70 9.72
C GLY A 144 -6.87 -2.63 9.12
N TYR A 145 -7.09 -1.81 8.08
CA TYR A 145 -8.30 -1.88 7.26
C TYR A 145 -8.32 -3.18 6.45
N LYS A 146 -9.42 -3.94 6.52
CA LYS A 146 -9.52 -5.27 5.89
C LYS A 146 -9.26 -5.26 4.38
N ALA A 147 -9.80 -4.28 3.66
CA ALA A 147 -9.56 -4.12 2.22
C ALA A 147 -8.27 -3.35 1.90
N GLY A 148 -7.51 -2.94 2.93
CA GLY A 148 -6.26 -2.22 2.77
C GLY A 148 -5.22 -2.94 1.90
N PRO A 149 -4.91 -4.23 2.16
CA PRO A 149 -3.96 -4.98 1.33
C PRO A 149 -4.37 -5.08 -0.15
N GLU A 150 -5.67 -5.19 -0.45
CA GLU A 150 -6.15 -5.22 -1.83
C GLU A 150 -6.08 -3.84 -2.48
N ILE A 151 -6.42 -2.78 -1.74
CA ILE A 151 -6.21 -1.39 -2.19
C ILE A 151 -4.74 -1.17 -2.56
N LEU A 152 -3.81 -1.56 -1.69
CA LEU A 152 -2.38 -1.46 -1.97
C LEU A 152 -1.97 -2.29 -3.17
N ARG A 153 -2.46 -3.54 -3.27
CA ARG A 153 -2.20 -4.38 -4.42
C ARG A 153 -2.68 -3.72 -5.70
N ILE A 154 -3.91 -3.19 -5.73
CA ILE A 154 -4.43 -2.45 -6.88
C ILE A 154 -3.53 -1.27 -7.19
N ILE A 155 -3.12 -0.47 -6.22
CA ILE A 155 -2.25 0.68 -6.44
C ILE A 155 -0.91 0.27 -7.05
N ILE A 156 -0.29 -0.77 -6.49
CA ILE A 156 1.00 -1.27 -6.96
C ILE A 156 0.87 -1.90 -8.34
N THR A 157 -0.10 -2.78 -8.54
CA THR A 157 -0.46 -3.40 -9.82
C THR A 157 -0.81 -2.34 -10.88
N SER A 158 -1.55 -1.29 -10.50
CA SER A 158 -2.13 -0.31 -11.44
C SER A 158 -1.22 0.86 -11.80
N ALA A 159 -0.28 1.22 -10.92
CA ALA A 159 0.49 2.44 -11.13
C ALA A 159 1.97 2.20 -11.17
N ILE A 160 2.48 1.20 -10.45
CA ILE A 160 3.91 1.01 -10.25
C ILE A 160 4.40 -0.17 -11.10
N ALA A 161 3.75 -1.32 -10.99
CA ALA A 161 4.09 -2.56 -11.67
C ALA A 161 3.56 -2.66 -13.11
N GLY A 162 2.59 -1.83 -13.51
CA GLY A 162 2.10 -1.77 -14.89
C GLY A 162 1.38 -3.04 -15.36
N VAL A 163 0.71 -3.79 -14.48
CA VAL A 163 0.12 -5.09 -14.87
C VAL A 163 -1.04 -4.87 -15.84
N THR A 164 -0.92 -5.47 -17.01
CA THR A 164 -1.76 -5.26 -18.21
C THR A 164 -3.26 -5.50 -17.98
N THR A 165 -3.63 -6.32 -16.99
CA THR A 165 -5.05 -6.63 -16.69
C THR A 165 -5.76 -5.54 -15.89
N VAL A 166 -5.02 -4.61 -15.29
CA VAL A 166 -5.57 -3.58 -14.40
C VAL A 166 -5.28 -2.16 -14.90
N VAL A 167 -4.13 -1.95 -15.57
CA VAL A 167 -3.74 -0.64 -16.11
C VAL A 167 -4.28 -0.36 -17.49
N ARG A 168 -4.45 0.92 -17.81
CA ARG A 168 -4.69 1.34 -19.19
C ARG A 168 -3.51 0.91 -20.09
N PRO A 169 -3.74 0.55 -21.37
CA PRO A 169 -2.69 0.02 -22.25
C PRO A 169 -1.42 0.87 -22.35
N LEU A 170 -1.55 2.20 -22.27
CA LEU A 170 -0.43 3.14 -22.31
C LEU A 170 0.58 2.98 -21.16
N TRP A 171 0.16 2.40 -20.04
CA TRP A 171 0.96 2.25 -18.82
C TRP A 171 1.30 0.78 -18.51
N ALA A 172 1.04 -0.11 -19.47
CA ALA A 172 1.30 -1.53 -19.34
C ALA A 172 2.79 -1.86 -19.39
N ALA A 173 3.22 -2.76 -18.52
CA ALA A 173 4.54 -3.37 -18.56
C ALA A 173 4.68 -4.29 -19.78
N PRO A 174 5.90 -4.50 -20.29
CA PRO A 174 6.14 -5.42 -21.40
C PRO A 174 5.63 -6.83 -21.07
N THR A 175 5.01 -7.51 -22.03
CA THR A 175 4.46 -8.88 -21.86
C THR A 175 5.54 -9.96 -21.72
N LEU A 176 6.81 -9.60 -21.86
CA LEU A 176 7.98 -10.50 -21.85
C LEU A 176 8.47 -10.85 -20.43
N VAL A 177 8.01 -10.13 -19.40
CA VAL A 177 8.38 -10.38 -17.99
C VAL A 177 7.20 -10.91 -17.20
N ARG A 178 7.48 -11.81 -16.24
CA ARG A 178 6.48 -12.20 -15.23
C ARG A 178 6.56 -11.22 -14.07
N ILE A 179 5.45 -10.58 -13.75
CA ILE A 179 5.33 -9.62 -12.66
C ILE A 179 4.28 -10.13 -11.67
N ASP A 180 4.73 -10.43 -10.46
CA ASP A 180 3.89 -10.83 -9.33
C ASP A 180 3.85 -9.71 -8.30
N VAL A 181 2.64 -9.24 -7.96
CA VAL A 181 2.44 -8.21 -6.93
C VAL A 181 1.82 -8.84 -5.69
N TRP A 182 2.48 -8.66 -4.55
CA TRP A 182 2.04 -9.15 -3.24
C TRP A 182 2.00 -8.02 -2.22
N ILE A 183 0.80 -7.50 -1.95
CA ILE A 183 0.50 -6.40 -0.99
C ILE A 183 1.34 -5.14 -1.23
N ASP A 184 2.58 -5.10 -0.77
CA ASP A 184 3.57 -4.03 -0.89
C ASP A 184 4.79 -4.41 -1.75
N ASN A 185 4.93 -5.67 -2.13
CA ASN A 185 6.06 -6.21 -2.87
C ASN A 185 5.73 -6.41 -4.35
N ILE A 186 6.70 -6.10 -5.21
CA ILE A 186 6.70 -6.38 -6.65
C ILE A 186 7.85 -7.34 -6.93
N ARG A 187 7.54 -8.48 -7.54
CA ARG A 187 8.52 -9.47 -7.96
C ARG A 187 8.51 -9.55 -9.48
N ILE A 188 9.68 -9.46 -10.08
CA ILE A 188 9.88 -9.51 -11.52
C ILE A 188 10.83 -10.67 -11.79
N ALA A 189 10.47 -11.57 -12.71
CA ALA A 189 11.31 -12.70 -13.09
C ALA A 189 11.33 -12.86 -14.62
N GLY A 190 12.51 -13.15 -15.19
CA GLY A 190 12.69 -13.27 -16.64
C GLY A 190 14.16 -13.26 -17.05
N SER A 191 14.43 -12.85 -18.30
CA SER A 191 15.81 -12.65 -18.76
C SER A 191 16.46 -11.47 -18.03
N LYS A 192 17.78 -11.46 -17.93
CA LYS A 192 18.50 -10.37 -17.26
C LYS A 192 18.20 -9.00 -17.87
N THR A 193 18.13 -8.91 -19.20
CA THR A 193 17.86 -7.67 -19.92
C THR A 193 16.44 -7.19 -19.66
N ASP A 194 15.46 -8.09 -19.71
CA ASP A 194 14.06 -7.75 -19.52
C ASP A 194 13.73 -7.36 -18.08
N VAL A 195 14.32 -8.06 -17.11
CA VAL A 195 14.17 -7.72 -15.68
C VAL A 195 14.73 -6.33 -15.39
N THR A 196 15.91 -6.00 -15.94
CA THR A 196 16.53 -4.67 -15.75
C THR A 196 15.68 -3.56 -16.38
N LEU A 197 15.16 -3.79 -17.59
CA LEU A 197 14.28 -2.84 -18.28
C LEU A 197 12.97 -2.61 -17.50
N CYS A 198 12.37 -3.71 -17.02
CA CYS A 198 11.14 -3.66 -16.23
C CYS A 198 11.37 -2.94 -14.90
N GLU A 199 12.45 -3.25 -14.18
CA GLU A 199 12.81 -2.57 -12.93
C GLU A 199 12.96 -1.05 -13.13
N ALA A 200 13.67 -0.63 -14.18
CA ALA A 200 13.81 0.79 -14.48
C ALA A 200 12.46 1.46 -14.78
N GLN A 201 11.55 0.76 -15.47
CA GLN A 201 10.20 1.27 -15.70
C GLN A 201 9.39 1.38 -14.41
N VAL A 202 9.47 0.37 -13.54
CA VAL A 202 8.79 0.35 -12.24
C VAL A 202 9.25 1.50 -11.35
N LEU A 203 10.56 1.81 -11.34
CA LEU A 203 11.11 2.95 -10.62
C LEU A 203 10.60 4.29 -11.19
N ARG A 204 10.59 4.47 -12.52
CA ARG A 204 10.02 5.68 -13.15
C ARG A 204 8.54 5.86 -12.83
N ASN A 205 7.79 4.76 -12.84
CA ASN A 205 6.38 4.74 -12.51
C ASN A 205 6.14 5.15 -11.05
N ALA A 206 6.92 4.60 -10.12
CA ALA A 206 6.89 4.97 -8.71
C ALA A 206 7.16 6.48 -8.52
N ASP A 207 8.21 7.00 -9.16
CA ASP A 207 8.55 8.44 -9.09
C ASP A 207 7.41 9.32 -9.62
N SER A 208 6.79 8.94 -10.74
CA SER A 208 5.65 9.67 -11.34
C SER A 208 4.39 9.70 -10.46
N CYS A 209 4.29 8.74 -9.54
CA CYS A 209 3.22 8.60 -8.56
C CYS A 209 3.60 9.15 -7.18
N HIS A 210 4.79 9.74 -7.03
CA HIS A 210 5.35 10.18 -5.75
C HIS A 210 5.42 9.06 -4.71
N ALA A 211 5.65 7.83 -5.18
CA ALA A 211 5.80 6.63 -4.37
C ALA A 211 7.29 6.29 -4.19
N THR A 212 7.67 5.97 -2.96
CA THR A 212 9.04 5.61 -2.58
C THR A 212 9.18 4.10 -2.49
N ILE A 213 10.03 3.54 -3.34
CA ILE A 213 10.47 2.15 -3.24
C ILE A 213 11.57 2.05 -2.19
N GLY A 214 11.40 1.14 -1.24
CA GLY A 214 12.40 0.76 -0.26
C GLY A 214 13.60 0.15 -0.97
N ARG A 215 14.64 0.94 -1.20
CA ARG A 215 15.92 0.45 -1.70
C ARG A 215 16.75 0.01 -0.49
N ASN A 216 16.75 -1.26 -0.15
CA ASN A 216 17.81 -1.76 0.75
C ASN A 216 19.11 -1.72 -0.04
N ALA A 217 19.86 -0.64 0.12
CA ALA A 217 21.19 -0.46 -0.45
C ALA A 217 22.21 -1.33 0.31
N ASN A 218 22.08 -2.66 0.19
CA ASN A 218 23.20 -3.55 0.45
C ASN A 218 23.83 -3.89 -0.90
N ARG A 219 24.58 -2.95 -1.47
CA ARG A 219 25.73 -3.32 -2.31
C ARG A 219 26.79 -3.93 -1.38
N ALA A 220 26.51 -5.11 -0.85
CA ALA A 220 27.52 -5.92 -0.19
C ALA A 220 28.46 -6.45 -1.28
N LEU A 221 29.72 -6.08 -1.16
CA LEU A 221 30.83 -6.66 -1.91
C LEU A 221 30.79 -8.18 -1.66
N ARG A 222 30.60 -8.97 -2.73
CA ARG A 222 30.84 -10.42 -2.88
C ARG A 222 30.42 -11.34 -1.70
N SER A 223 29.71 -12.42 -2.05
CA SER A 223 29.49 -13.63 -1.23
C SER A 223 28.64 -13.50 0.04
N THR A 224 27.35 -13.19 -0.07
CA THR A 224 26.30 -13.77 0.80
C THR A 224 24.91 -13.55 0.18
N PRO A 225 24.04 -14.58 0.11
CA PRO A 225 22.66 -14.39 -0.32
C PRO A 225 21.86 -13.84 0.86
N SER A 226 21.59 -12.53 0.85
CA SER A 226 20.65 -11.91 1.80
C SER A 226 19.39 -11.48 1.07
N CYS A 227 18.25 -11.93 1.58
CA CYS A 227 16.93 -11.71 1.01
C CYS A 227 16.50 -10.26 1.28
N GLY A 228 16.75 -9.38 0.32
CA GLY A 228 16.32 -7.98 0.37
C GLY A 228 16.86 -7.19 -0.82
N CYS A 229 15.96 -6.68 -1.66
CA CYS A 229 16.19 -5.76 -2.78
C CYS A 229 17.53 -5.96 -3.51
N SER A 230 17.67 -7.06 -4.22
CA SER A 230 18.82 -7.30 -5.09
C SER A 230 18.36 -7.99 -6.36
N LEU A 231 18.88 -7.56 -7.50
CA LEU A 231 18.82 -8.33 -8.75
C LEU A 231 19.61 -9.62 -8.49
N ILE A 232 18.91 -10.74 -8.40
CA ILE A 232 19.53 -12.06 -8.22
C ILE A 232 19.72 -12.64 -9.61
N ILE A 233 20.97 -12.97 -9.94
CA ILE A 233 21.34 -13.68 -11.18
C ILE A 233 21.69 -15.10 -10.77
N LEU A 234 20.98 -16.09 -11.30
CA LEU A 234 21.30 -17.49 -11.07
C LEU A 234 22.45 -17.90 -11.98
N THR A 235 23.67 -17.93 -11.44
CA THR A 235 24.83 -18.52 -12.12
C THR A 235 24.93 -20.00 -11.74
N GLY A 236 24.06 -20.84 -12.32
CA GLY A 236 24.10 -22.29 -12.10
C GLY A 236 23.55 -23.04 -13.30
N ARG A 237 24.42 -23.77 -14.01
CA ARG A 237 23.99 -24.84 -14.93
C ARG A 237 23.45 -25.97 -14.05
N TYR A 238 22.15 -26.16 -14.03
CA TYR A 238 21.58 -27.41 -13.52
C TYR A 238 21.73 -28.46 -14.64
N PHE A 239 22.48 -29.52 -14.35
CA PHE A 239 22.60 -30.72 -15.20
C PHE A 239 21.28 -31.49 -15.24
#